data_AF-A0A0V1G4U7-F1
#
_entry.id   AF-A0A0V1G4U7-F1
#
_cell.length_a   1.000
_cell.length_b   1.000
_cell.length_c   1.000
_cell.angle_alpha   90.00
_cell.angle_beta   90.00
_cell.angle_gamma   90.00
#
_symmetry.space_group_name_H-M   'P 1'
#
loop_
_entity.id
_entity.type
_entity.pdbx_description
1 polymer ?
#
loop_
_entity_poly.entity_id
_entity_poly.type
_entity_poly.pdbx_seq_one_letter_code
_entity_poly.pdbx_strand_id
1 'polypeptide(L)'
;MKQKCINKSSEKFLTFVALAEVKIEAAKTLRNQQIQSFSIDPLNKILEEKIESVKKVKVKLDRARTEYDTALEKLKAANEKNLYQLYNIMEEKKKAFETQAHIMAQWMDSMPDVEKMIAKSVQQLCNSNYQYHKSIIQILNALLKEH
;
A
#
# COMPACT_ATOMS: atom_id res chain seq x y z
N MET A 1 21.08 61.06 0.30
CA MET A 1 20.14 60.36 1.21
C MET A 1 19.29 59.28 0.52
N LYS A 2 18.80 59.46 -0.72
CA LYS A 2 17.96 58.45 -1.42
C LYS A 2 18.60 57.06 -1.61
N GLN A 3 19.88 56.99 -2.01
CA GLN A 3 20.61 55.72 -2.19
C GLN A 3 20.66 54.84 -0.91
N LYS A 4 20.83 55.47 0.26
CA LYS A 4 20.95 54.79 1.57
C LYS A 4 19.61 54.22 2.07
N CYS A 5 18.48 54.79 1.66
CA CYS A 5 17.15 54.28 1.99
C CYS A 5 16.75 53.10 1.11
N ILE A 6 17.14 53.13 -0.17
CA ILE A 6 16.89 52.02 -1.11
C ILE A 6 17.61 50.75 -0.64
N ASN A 7 18.87 50.85 -0.16
CA ASN A 7 19.59 49.69 0.38
C ASN A 7 18.88 49.04 1.58
N LYS A 8 18.39 49.82 2.54
CA LYS A 8 17.69 49.28 3.74
C LYS A 8 16.36 48.59 3.40
N SER A 9 15.61 49.12 2.42
CA SER A 9 14.35 48.51 1.98
C SER A 9 14.59 47.17 1.28
N SER A 10 15.61 47.12 0.40
CA SER A 10 16.00 45.89 -0.30
C SER A 10 16.53 44.82 0.67
N GLU A 11 17.35 45.20 1.66
CA GLU A 11 17.84 44.28 2.70
C GLU A 11 16.69 43.66 3.52
N LYS A 12 15.68 44.46 3.89
CA LYS A 12 14.50 43.98 4.61
C LYS A 12 13.69 42.99 3.77
N PHE A 13 13.45 43.30 2.50
CA PHE A 13 12.74 42.40 1.58
C PHE A 13 13.48 41.08 1.39
N LEU A 14 14.80 41.11 1.15
CA LEU A 14 15.63 39.91 1.03
C LEU A 14 15.57 39.04 2.30
N THR A 15 15.49 39.65 3.48
CA THR A 15 15.32 38.92 4.75
C THR A 15 13.98 38.19 4.80
N PHE A 16 12.88 38.81 4.34
CA PHE A 16 11.58 38.16 4.26
C PHE A 16 11.54 37.03 3.24
N VAL A 17 12.18 37.21 2.08
CA VAL A 17 12.32 36.16 1.06
C VAL A 17 13.06 34.96 1.64
N ALA A 18 14.22 35.17 2.25
CA ALA A 18 15.00 34.10 2.87
C ALA A 18 14.20 33.36 3.96
N LEU A 19 13.43 34.08 4.77
CA LEU A 19 12.56 33.46 5.78
C LEU A 19 11.44 32.64 5.14
N ALA A 20 10.84 33.11 4.03
CA ALA A 20 9.83 32.38 3.29
C ALA A 20 10.41 31.08 2.70
N GLU A 21 11.61 31.12 2.11
CA GLU A 21 12.31 29.95 1.59
C GLU A 21 12.53 28.88 2.66
N VAL A 22 13.01 29.28 3.84
CA VAL A 22 13.19 28.36 4.99
C VAL A 22 11.87 27.70 5.38
N LYS A 23 10.77 28.46 5.44
CA LYS A 23 9.44 27.91 5.77
C LYS A 23 8.92 26.96 4.70
N ILE A 24 9.18 27.24 3.43
CA ILE A 24 8.80 26.38 2.30
C ILE A 24 9.54 25.04 2.38
N GLU A 25 10.84 25.04 2.62
CA GLU A 25 11.64 23.82 2.75
C GLU A 25 11.26 23.00 3.99
N ALA A 26 10.93 23.66 5.12
CA ALA A 26 10.39 22.99 6.29
C ALA A 26 9.05 22.29 5.98
N ALA A 27 8.13 22.99 5.29
CA ALA A 27 6.84 22.42 4.89
C ALA A 27 7.00 21.22 3.94
N LYS A 28 7.96 21.30 3.00
CA LYS A 28 8.28 20.22 2.05
C LYS A 28 8.85 19.01 2.78
N THR A 29 9.76 19.23 3.72
CA THR A 29 10.34 18.17 4.56
C THR A 29 9.25 17.46 5.34
N LEU A 30 8.36 18.20 5.99
CA LEU A 30 7.23 17.64 6.73
C LEU A 30 6.28 16.83 5.83
N ARG A 31 5.93 17.36 4.65
CA ARG A 31 5.10 16.64 3.66
C ARG A 31 5.72 15.29 3.29
N ASN A 32 7.02 15.28 2.99
CA ASN A 32 7.74 14.07 2.62
C ASN A 32 7.74 13.05 3.76
N GLN A 33 7.97 13.48 5.00
CA GLN A 33 7.89 12.60 6.17
C GLN A 33 6.49 12.00 6.34
N GLN A 34 5.43 12.81 6.18
CA GLN A 34 4.05 12.35 6.25
C GLN A 34 3.69 11.36 5.13
N ILE A 35 4.15 11.61 3.90
CA ILE A 35 3.95 10.69 2.77
C ILE A 35 4.64 9.36 3.06
N GLN A 36 5.87 9.40 3.55
CA GLN A 36 6.62 8.19 3.89
C GLN A 36 5.87 7.37 4.96
N SER A 37 5.60 7.97 6.12
CA SER A 37 5.09 7.25 7.29
C SER A 37 3.63 6.82 7.18
N PHE A 38 2.79 7.61 6.51
CA PHE A 38 1.34 7.36 6.47
C PHE A 38 0.83 6.82 5.14
N SER A 39 1.66 6.87 4.09
CA SER A 39 1.27 6.36 2.76
C SER A 39 2.21 5.24 2.30
N ILE A 40 3.51 5.51 2.17
CA ILE A 40 4.46 4.55 1.58
C ILE A 40 4.68 3.34 2.51
N ASP A 41 5.05 3.56 3.77
CA ASP A 41 5.36 2.46 4.70
C ASP A 41 4.16 1.52 4.92
N PRO A 42 2.91 2.02 5.12
CA PRO A 42 1.76 1.14 5.21
C PRO A 42 1.48 0.34 3.93
N LEU A 43 1.68 0.94 2.75
CA LEU A 43 1.50 0.24 1.47
C LEU A 43 2.56 -0.84 1.27
N ASN A 44 3.82 -0.57 1.61
CA ASN A 44 4.89 -1.55 1.57
C ASN A 44 4.58 -2.73 2.50
N LYS A 45 4.09 -2.45 3.71
CA LYS A 45 3.66 -3.50 4.65
C LYS A 45 2.55 -4.38 4.07
N ILE A 46 1.56 -3.80 3.40
CA ILE A 46 0.50 -4.57 2.73
C ILE A 46 1.08 -5.46 1.63
N LEU A 47 2.01 -4.94 0.83
CA LEU A 47 2.67 -5.67 -0.25
C LEU A 47 3.47 -6.86 0.30
N GLU A 48 4.30 -6.63 1.31
CA GLU A 48 5.21 -7.63 1.86
C GLU A 48 4.48 -8.69 2.69
N GLU A 49 3.53 -8.30 3.52
CA GLU A 49 2.88 -9.23 4.46
C GLU A 49 1.65 -9.89 3.84
N LYS A 50 0.75 -9.11 3.24
CA LYS A 50 -0.56 -9.62 2.82
C LYS A 50 -0.50 -10.21 1.41
N ILE A 51 0.02 -9.46 0.44
CA ILE A 51 0.04 -9.91 -0.96
C ILE A 51 0.94 -11.14 -1.13
N GLU A 52 2.12 -11.15 -0.51
CA GLU A 52 3.04 -12.30 -0.60
C GLU A 52 2.48 -13.55 0.11
N SER A 53 1.75 -13.38 1.22
CA SER A 53 1.07 -14.49 1.89
C SER A 53 -0.03 -15.10 1.02
N VAL A 54 -0.87 -14.26 0.40
CA VAL A 54 -1.93 -14.72 -0.53
C VAL A 54 -1.34 -15.48 -1.71
N LYS A 55 -0.22 -15.01 -2.30
CA LYS A 55 0.48 -15.72 -3.37
C LYS A 55 0.90 -17.13 -2.94
N LYS A 56 1.48 -17.26 -1.74
CA LYS A 56 1.91 -18.56 -1.19
C LYS A 56 0.73 -19.51 -0.96
N VAL A 57 -0.39 -18.99 -0.44
CA VAL A 57 -1.63 -19.77 -0.26
C VAL A 57 -2.16 -20.24 -1.62
N LYS A 58 -2.21 -19.35 -2.62
CA LYS A 58 -2.65 -19.69 -3.97
C LYS A 58 -1.82 -20.82 -4.59
N VAL A 59 -0.49 -20.76 -4.50
CA VAL A 59 0.38 -21.83 -5.01
C VAL A 59 0.07 -23.18 -4.35
N LYS A 60 -0.20 -23.20 -3.04
CA LYS A 60 -0.58 -24.43 -2.32
C LYS A 60 -1.95 -24.94 -2.77
N LEU A 61 -2.92 -24.04 -2.96
CA LEU A 61 -4.25 -24.37 -3.47
C LEU A 61 -4.18 -24.98 -4.88
N ASP A 62 -3.45 -24.34 -5.80
CA ASP A 62 -3.30 -24.81 -7.18
C ASP A 62 -2.61 -26.19 -7.24
N ARG A 63 -1.62 -26.43 -6.38
CA ARG A 63 -1.00 -27.75 -6.22
C ARG A 63 -2.00 -28.78 -5.70
N ALA A 64 -2.70 -28.47 -4.61
CA ALA A 64 -3.68 -29.39 -4.01
C ALA A 64 -4.80 -29.74 -5.00
N ARG A 65 -5.23 -28.76 -5.81
CA ARG A 65 -6.20 -28.97 -6.90
C ARG A 65 -5.67 -29.97 -7.93
N THR A 66 -4.45 -29.74 -8.44
CA THR A 66 -3.83 -30.65 -9.43
C THR A 66 -3.69 -32.07 -8.88
N GLU A 67 -3.30 -32.22 -7.61
CA GLU A 67 -3.20 -33.53 -6.95
C GLU A 67 -4.56 -34.22 -6.81
N TYR A 68 -5.60 -33.45 -6.44
CA TYR A 68 -6.97 -33.95 -6.37
C TYR A 68 -7.49 -34.37 -7.74
N ASP A 69 -7.37 -33.52 -8.76
CA ASP A 69 -7.79 -33.82 -10.14
C ASP A 69 -7.08 -35.07 -10.66
N THR A 70 -5.78 -35.21 -10.39
CA THR A 70 -5.01 -36.41 -10.77
C THR A 70 -5.49 -37.67 -10.06
N ALA A 71 -5.79 -37.59 -8.75
CA ALA A 71 -6.31 -38.73 -7.99
C ALA A 71 -7.71 -39.13 -8.48
N LEU A 72 -8.54 -38.16 -8.84
CA LEU A 72 -9.87 -38.39 -9.39
C LEU A 72 -9.81 -39.10 -10.75
N GLU A 73 -8.92 -38.69 -11.67
CA GLU A 73 -8.74 -39.37 -12.95
C GLU A 73 -8.22 -40.80 -12.79
N LYS A 74 -7.28 -41.03 -11.86
CA LYS A 74 -6.82 -42.39 -11.52
C LYS A 74 -7.96 -43.26 -10.98
N LEU A 75 -8.83 -42.69 -10.14
CA LEU A 75 -10.00 -43.40 -9.62
C LEU A 75 -10.99 -43.76 -10.72
N LYS A 76 -11.25 -42.86 -11.67
CA LYS A 76 -12.13 -43.13 -12.84
C LYS A 76 -11.59 -44.27 -13.71
N ALA A 77 -10.27 -44.40 -13.81
CA ALA A 77 -9.59 -45.46 -14.56
C ALA A 77 -9.33 -46.74 -13.72
N ALA A 78 -9.79 -46.79 -12.47
CA ALA A 78 -9.55 -47.91 -11.57
C ALA A 78 -10.28 -49.19 -12.00
N ASN A 79 -9.74 -50.34 -11.60
CA ASN A 79 -10.43 -51.63 -11.66
C ASN A 79 -10.80 -52.09 -10.24
N GLU A 80 -11.64 -53.11 -10.11
CA GLU A 80 -12.14 -53.57 -8.80
C GLU A 80 -11.03 -53.88 -7.78
N LYS A 81 -9.85 -54.34 -8.24
CA LYS A 81 -8.76 -54.74 -7.34
C LYS A 81 -8.09 -53.56 -6.65
N ASN A 82 -8.11 -52.36 -7.24
CA ASN A 82 -7.45 -51.18 -6.67
C ASN A 82 -8.43 -50.03 -6.34
N LEU A 83 -9.72 -50.20 -6.61
CA LEU A 83 -10.76 -49.18 -6.45
C LEU A 83 -10.79 -48.59 -5.04
N TYR A 84 -10.81 -49.43 -4.00
CA TYR A 84 -10.90 -48.97 -2.61
C TYR A 84 -9.67 -48.14 -2.18
N GLN A 85 -8.48 -48.59 -2.57
CA GLN A 85 -7.24 -47.86 -2.26
C GLN A 85 -7.20 -46.50 -2.96
N LEU A 86 -7.56 -46.47 -4.25
CA LEU A 86 -7.59 -45.22 -5.03
C LEU A 86 -8.68 -44.26 -4.53
N TYR A 87 -9.81 -44.78 -4.05
CA TYR A 87 -10.87 -43.97 -3.44
C TYR A 87 -10.36 -43.25 -2.18
N ASN A 88 -9.68 -43.98 -1.28
CA ASN A 88 -9.12 -43.38 -0.07
C ASN A 88 -8.08 -42.30 -0.40
N ILE A 89 -7.21 -42.54 -1.38
CA ILE A 89 -6.23 -41.54 -1.84
C ILE A 89 -6.94 -40.30 -2.38
N MET A 90 -7.98 -40.48 -3.19
CA MET A 90 -8.76 -39.37 -3.74
C MET A 90 -9.43 -38.54 -2.64
N GLU A 91 -10.05 -39.17 -1.64
CA GLU A 91 -10.66 -38.47 -0.50
C GLU A 91 -9.62 -37.71 0.35
N GLU A 92 -8.44 -38.27 0.57
CA GLU A 92 -7.35 -37.55 1.25
C GLU A 92 -6.92 -36.29 0.48
N LYS A 93 -6.78 -36.40 -0.85
CA LYS A 93 -6.42 -35.24 -1.70
C LYS A 93 -7.54 -34.21 -1.77
N LYS A 94 -8.80 -34.65 -1.82
CA LYS A 94 -9.97 -33.77 -1.74
C LYS A 94 -9.96 -32.96 -0.45
N LYS A 95 -9.77 -33.61 0.70
CA LYS A 95 -9.70 -32.93 2.00
C LYS A 95 -8.56 -31.90 2.06
N ALA A 96 -7.40 -32.23 1.49
CA ALA A 96 -6.28 -31.29 1.40
C ALA A 96 -6.63 -30.07 0.53
N PHE A 97 -7.29 -30.27 -0.62
CA PHE A 97 -7.78 -29.20 -1.48
C PHE A 97 -8.82 -28.33 -0.77
N GLU A 98 -9.84 -28.92 -0.14
CA GLU A 98 -10.88 -28.21 0.61
C GLU A 98 -10.28 -27.37 1.74
N THR A 99 -9.26 -27.89 2.44
CA THR A 99 -8.54 -27.15 3.49
C THR A 99 -7.86 -25.89 2.91
N GLN A 100 -7.16 -26.02 1.78
CA GLN A 100 -6.51 -24.86 1.14
C GLN A 100 -7.54 -23.89 0.57
N ALA A 101 -8.66 -24.39 0.03
CA ALA A 101 -9.74 -23.57 -0.49
C ALA A 101 -10.39 -22.73 0.62
N HIS A 102 -10.58 -23.32 1.80
CA HIS A 102 -11.08 -22.61 2.97
C HIS A 102 -10.12 -21.50 3.43
N ILE A 103 -8.81 -21.75 3.49
CA ILE A 103 -7.81 -20.73 3.82
C ILE A 103 -7.84 -19.58 2.80
N MET A 104 -7.97 -19.90 1.50
CA MET A 104 -8.08 -18.88 0.46
C MET A 104 -9.38 -18.07 0.59
N ALA A 105 -10.50 -18.71 0.93
CA ALA A 105 -11.77 -18.03 1.18
C ALA A 105 -11.66 -17.01 2.33
N GLN A 106 -11.04 -17.40 3.45
CA GLN A 106 -10.78 -16.48 4.57
C GLN A 106 -9.93 -15.27 4.14
N TRP A 107 -8.97 -15.46 3.24
CA TRP A 107 -8.22 -14.35 2.66
C TRP A 107 -9.10 -13.42 1.83
N MET A 108 -9.97 -13.98 0.99
CA MET A 108 -10.92 -13.21 0.20
C MET A 108 -11.88 -12.42 1.09
N ASP A 109 -12.35 -13.01 2.19
CA ASP A 109 -13.21 -12.33 3.17
C ASP A 109 -12.49 -11.15 3.85
N SER A 110 -11.15 -11.21 3.98
CA SER A 110 -10.32 -10.13 4.53
C SER A 110 -9.93 -9.05 3.52
N MET A 111 -10.21 -9.25 2.23
CA MET A 111 -9.80 -8.33 1.15
C MET A 111 -10.37 -6.91 1.31
N PRO A 112 -11.65 -6.71 1.72
CA PRO A 112 -12.19 -5.36 1.93
C PRO A 112 -11.40 -4.55 2.96
N ASP A 113 -10.84 -5.20 3.99
CA ASP A 113 -10.00 -4.50 4.98
C ASP A 113 -8.68 -4.02 4.34
N VAL A 114 -8.10 -4.81 3.44
CA VAL A 114 -6.89 -4.43 2.69
C VAL A 114 -7.19 -3.23 1.78
N GLU A 115 -8.30 -3.28 1.05
CA GLU A 115 -8.74 -2.18 0.20
C GLU A 115 -8.96 -0.90 1.01
N LYS A 116 -9.57 -1.00 2.19
CA LYS A 116 -9.76 0.12 3.11
C LYS A 116 -8.43 0.68 3.61
N MET A 117 -7.45 -0.16 3.90
CA MET A 117 -6.10 0.30 4.26
C MET A 117 -5.42 1.05 3.10
N ILE A 118 -5.50 0.52 1.88
CA ILE A 118 -4.97 1.17 0.68
C ILE A 118 -5.65 2.53 0.46
N ALA A 119 -6.98 2.57 0.51
CA ALA A 119 -7.75 3.80 0.35
C ALA A 119 -7.36 4.84 1.40
N LYS A 120 -7.14 4.43 2.65
CA LYS A 120 -6.66 5.31 3.71
C LYS A 120 -5.26 5.87 3.40
N SER A 121 -4.33 5.05 2.93
CA SER A 121 -2.99 5.51 2.54
C SER A 121 -3.03 6.50 1.38
N VAL A 122 -3.85 6.25 0.36
CA VAL A 122 -4.07 7.20 -0.75
C VAL A 122 -4.67 8.51 -0.25
N GLN A 123 -5.65 8.44 0.65
CA GLN A 123 -6.25 9.63 1.25
C GLN A 123 -5.22 10.45 2.04
N GLN A 124 -4.30 9.79 2.77
CA GLN A 124 -3.23 10.49 3.51
C GLN A 124 -2.24 11.18 2.57
N LEU A 125 -1.90 10.56 1.44
CA LEU A 125 -1.08 11.18 0.39
C LEU A 125 -1.74 12.46 -0.14
N CYS A 126 -3.03 12.38 -0.50
CA CYS A 126 -3.79 13.54 -0.97
C CYS A 126 -3.85 14.65 0.09
N ASN A 127 -4.13 14.30 1.34
CA ASN A 127 -4.20 15.25 2.45
C ASN A 127 -2.85 15.94 2.69
N SER A 128 -1.75 15.18 2.71
CA SER A 128 -0.40 15.74 2.88
C SER A 128 -0.06 16.75 1.77
N ASN A 129 -0.33 16.39 0.51
CA ASN A 129 -0.14 17.29 -0.62
C ASN A 129 -1.02 18.54 -0.54
N TYR A 130 -2.29 18.40 -0.17
CA TYR A 130 -3.19 19.53 0.02
C TYR A 130 -2.70 20.48 1.11
N GLN A 131 -2.33 19.96 2.28
CA GLN A 131 -1.85 20.79 3.39
C GLN A 131 -0.53 21.49 3.03
N TYR A 132 0.37 20.81 2.32
CA TYR A 132 1.59 21.43 1.81
C TYR A 132 1.27 22.63 0.92
N HIS A 133 0.48 22.45 -0.15
CA HIS A 133 0.16 23.56 -1.06
C HIS A 133 -0.58 24.69 -0.36
N LYS A 134 -1.50 24.37 0.56
CA LYS A 134 -2.17 25.38 1.39
C LYS A 134 -1.16 26.21 2.19
N SER A 135 -0.16 25.56 2.78
CA SER A 135 0.89 26.21 3.56
C SER A 135 1.77 27.10 2.68
N ILE A 136 2.14 26.63 1.49
CA ILE A 136 2.91 27.41 0.51
C ILE A 136 2.16 28.68 0.12
N ILE A 137 0.88 28.57 -0.22
CA ILE A 137 0.04 29.73 -0.57
C ILE A 137 0.00 30.75 0.57
N GLN A 138 -0.14 30.30 1.82
CA GLN A 138 -0.14 31.18 2.99
C GLN A 138 1.20 31.90 3.17
N ILE A 139 2.33 31.19 2.99
CA ILE A 139 3.67 31.76 3.08
C ILE A 139 3.88 32.83 2.01
N LEU A 140 3.52 32.53 0.76
CA LEU A 140 3.67 33.47 -0.36
C LEU A 140 2.76 34.69 -0.21
N ASN A 141 1.51 34.49 0.23
CA ASN A 141 0.60 35.61 0.51
C ASN A 141 1.11 36.52 1.65
N ALA A 142 1.78 35.96 2.65
CA ALA A 142 2.41 36.76 3.70
C ALA A 142 3.59 37.57 3.12
N LEU A 143 4.42 36.96 2.28
CA LEU A 143 5.54 37.64 1.62
C LEU A 143 5.05 38.79 0.71
N LEU A 144 3.96 38.57 -0.04
CA LEU A 144 3.36 39.59 -0.91
C LEU A 144 2.80 40.80 -0.15
N LYS A 145 2.39 40.62 1.12
CA LYS A 145 1.90 41.72 1.97
C LYS A 145 3.02 42.57 2.58
N GLU A 146 4.26 42.06 2.59
CA GLU A 146 5.43 42.77 3.11
C GLU A 146 6.11 43.65 2.04
N HIS A 147 5.63 43.60 0.79
CA HIS A 147 6.02 44.47 -0.34
C HIS A 147 4.94 45.52 -0.60
#